data_AF-A0A4U1F763-F1
#
_entry.id   AF-A0A4U1F763-F1
#
_cell.length_a   1.000
_cell.length_b   1.000
_cell.length_c   1.000
_cell.angle_alpha   90.00
_cell.angle_beta   90.00
_cell.angle_gamma   90.00
#
_symmetry.space_group_name_H-M   'P 1'
#
loop_
_entity.id
_entity.type
_entity.pdbx_description
1 polymer ?
#
loop_
_entity_poly.entity_id
_entity_poly.type
_entity_poly.pdbx_seq_one_letter_code
_entity_poly.pdbx_strand_id
1 'polypeptide(L)' 'MFRCSAACCEDNQASMQQARQCIERCHAPLSQAQALVTSELEKFQECLARCTMYCNDKAKDSIDVGSK' A
#
# COMPACT_ATOMS: atom_id res chain seq x y z
N MET A 1 0.31 2.79 17.12
CA MET A 1 0.06 1.34 17.27
C MET A 1 0.63 0.82 18.60
N PHE A 2 1.94 0.66 18.78
CA PHE A 2 2.53 0.06 20.00
C PHE A 2 2.13 0.71 21.33
N ARG A 3 2.13 2.05 21.41
CA ARG A 3 1.70 2.76 22.62
C ARG A 3 0.20 2.57 22.94
N CYS A 4 -0.63 2.44 21.91
CA CYS A 4 -2.06 2.14 22.06
C CYS A 4 -2.24 0.70 22.56
N SER A 5 -1.54 -0.26 21.94
CA SER A 5 -1.58 -1.66 22.34
C SER A 5 -1.04 -1.87 23.77
N ALA A 6 -0.02 -1.11 24.18
CA ALA A 6 0.48 -1.13 25.57
C ALA A 6 -0.58 -0.67 26.57
N ALA A 7 -1.26 0.44 26.28
CA ALA A 7 -2.37 0.91 27.12
C ALA A 7 -3.53 -0.10 27.22
N CYS A 8 -3.80 -0.88 26.15
CA CYS A 8 -4.78 -1.96 26.19
C CYS A 8 -4.39 -3.11 27.14
N CYS A 9 -3.09 -3.35 27.33
CA CYS A 9 -2.57 -4.40 28.22
C CYS A 9 -2.43 -3.93 29.67
N GLU A 10 -2.33 -2.61 29.90
CA GLU A 10 -2.25 -2.02 31.24
C GLU A 10 -3.61 -1.95 31.95
N ASP A 11 -4.71 -2.15 31.23
CA ASP A 11 -6.05 -2.22 31.80
C ASP A 11 -6.27 -3.56 32.51
N ASN A 12 -5.99 -3.57 33.82
CA ASN A 12 -6.16 -4.74 34.70
C ASN A 12 -7.63 -5.12 34.94
N GLN A 13 -8.60 -4.29 34.54
CA GLN A 13 -10.03 -4.61 34.66
C GLN A 13 -10.57 -5.28 33.39
N ALA A 14 -9.87 -5.14 32.27
CA ALA A 14 -10.24 -5.78 31.02
C ALA A 14 -9.93 -7.28 31.06
N SER A 15 -10.88 -8.07 30.56
CA SER A 15 -10.62 -9.48 30.24
C SER A 15 -9.61 -9.59 29.09
N MET A 16 -8.95 -10.73 28.99
CA MET A 16 -8.03 -11.03 27.89
C MET A 16 -8.64 -10.84 26.49
N GLN A 17 -9.93 -11.14 26.33
CA GLN A 17 -10.65 -10.95 25.07
C GLN A 17 -10.86 -9.47 24.76
N GLN A 18 -11.17 -8.64 25.76
CA GLN A 18 -11.29 -7.19 25.59
C GLN A 18 -9.95 -6.55 25.25
N ALA A 19 -8.87 -6.96 25.93
CA ALA A 19 -7.51 -6.51 25.61
C ALA A 19 -7.15 -6.85 24.15
N ARG A 20 -7.42 -8.07 23.71
CA ARG A 20 -7.15 -8.49 22.32
C ARG A 20 -7.96 -7.67 21.30
N GLN A 21 -9.24 -7.42 21.57
CA GLN A 21 -10.07 -6.59 20.70
C GLN A 21 -9.62 -5.12 20.67
N CYS A 22 -9.11 -4.60 21.79
CA CYS A 22 -8.50 -3.27 21.87
C CYS A 22 -7.23 -3.19 21.00
N ILE A 23 -6.36 -4.20 21.08
CA ILE A 23 -5.13 -4.28 20.27
C ILE A 23 -5.47 -4.34 18.77
N GLU A 24 -6.44 -5.15 18.36
CA GLU A 24 -6.92 -5.20 16.97
C GLU A 24 -7.34 -3.81 16.46
N ARG A 25 -8.07 -3.04 17.28
CA ARG A 25 -8.45 -1.65 16.94
C ARG A 25 -7.26 -0.72 16.83
N CYS A 26 -6.25 -0.88 17.69
CA CYS A 26 -5.01 -0.10 17.60
C CYS A 26 -4.19 -0.38 16.33
N HIS A 27 -4.38 -1.55 15.72
CA HIS A 27 -3.68 -2.00 14.51
C HIS A 27 -4.44 -1.64 13.22
N ALA A 28 -5.78 -1.61 13.26
CA ALA A 28 -6.60 -1.43 12.07
C ALA A 28 -6.26 -0.18 11.24
N PRO A 29 -6.10 1.04 11.80
CA PRO A 29 -5.79 2.23 10.99
C PRO A 29 -4.44 2.13 10.27
N LEU A 30 -3.43 1.52 10.92
CA LEU A 30 -2.11 1.34 10.33
C LEU A 30 -2.17 0.32 9.18
N SER A 31 -2.90 -0.78 9.38
CA SER A 31 -3.11 -1.79 8.33
C SER A 31 -3.81 -1.19 7.11
N GLN A 32 -4.84 -0.35 7.33
CA GLN A 32 -5.53 0.37 6.26
C GLN A 32 -4.61 1.33 5.51
N ALA A 33 -3.81 2.13 6.23
CA ALA A 33 -2.85 3.04 5.62
C ALA A 33 -1.78 2.28 4.81
N GLN A 34 -1.29 1.16 5.31
CA GLN A 34 -0.34 0.31 4.60
C GLN A 34 -0.95 -0.23 3.30
N ALA A 35 -2.18 -0.75 3.37
CA ALA A 35 -2.88 -1.27 2.19
C ALA A 35 -3.08 -0.19 1.11
N LEU A 36 -3.43 1.04 1.53
CA LEU A 36 -3.58 2.17 0.62
C LEU A 36 -2.24 2.52 -0.06
N VAL A 37 -1.17 2.69 0.71
CA VAL A 37 0.15 3.04 0.16
C VAL A 37 0.65 1.96 -0.80
N THR A 38 0.51 0.69 -0.43
CA THR A 38 0.88 -0.44 -1.31
C THR A 38 0.09 -0.39 -2.61
N SER A 39 -1.23 -0.22 -2.56
CA SER A 39 -2.08 -0.18 -3.76
C SER A 39 -1.74 1.00 -4.68
N GLU A 40 -1.46 2.18 -4.13
CA GLU A 40 -1.08 3.35 -4.93
C GLU A 40 0.29 3.17 -5.59
N LEU A 41 1.24 2.54 -4.89
CA LEU A 41 2.56 2.22 -5.46
C LEU A 41 2.45 1.19 -6.59
N GLU A 42 1.62 0.15 -6.42
CA GLU A 42 1.36 -0.84 -7.47
C GLU A 42 0.75 -0.19 -8.71
N LYS A 43 -0.30 0.63 -8.55
CA LYS A 43 -0.90 1.40 -9.66
C LYS A 43 0.12 2.30 -10.35
N PHE A 44 0.97 2.98 -9.58
CA PHE A 44 2.01 3.83 -10.14
C PHE A 44 3.00 3.02 -10.97
N GLN A 45 3.46 1.87 -10.48
CA GLN A 45 4.37 0.98 -11.19
C GLN A 45 3.74 0.45 -12.49
N GLU A 46 2.47 0.03 -12.46
CA GLU A 46 1.74 -0.42 -13.64
C GLU A 46 1.60 0.68 -14.70
N CYS A 47 1.29 1.91 -14.28
CA CYS A 47 1.24 3.07 -15.17
C CYS A 47 2.61 3.34 -15.80
N LEU A 48 3.68 3.35 -14.99
CA LEU A 48 5.04 3.59 -15.47
C LEU A 48 5.49 2.52 -16.48
N ALA A 49 5.21 1.24 -16.20
CA ALA A 49 5.51 0.14 -17.11
C ALA A 49 4.80 0.32 -18.45
N ARG A 50 3.50 0.65 -18.44
CA ARG A 50 2.72 0.91 -19.66
C ARG A 50 3.22 2.13 -20.43
N CYS A 51 3.54 3.22 -19.75
CA CYS A 51 4.12 4.40 -20.38
C CYS A 51 5.45 4.08 -21.08
N THR A 52 6.29 3.27 -20.44
CA THR A 52 7.58 2.87 -21.00
C THR A 52 7.40 2.02 -22.27
N MET A 53 6.49 1.05 -22.26
CA MET A 53 6.14 0.26 -23.45
C MET A 53 5.61 1.15 -24.58
N TYR A 54 4.64 2.02 -24.27
CA TYR A 54 4.07 2.94 -25.26
C TYR A 54 5.13 3.86 -25.89
N CYS A 55 6.02 4.43 -25.07
CA CYS A 55 7.12 5.26 -25.58
C CYS A 55 8.08 4.47 -26.45
N ASN A 56 8.36 3.20 -26.11
CA ASN A 56 9.22 2.33 -26.91
C ASN A 56 8.62 2.03 -28.28
N ASP A 57 7.34 1.67 -28.31
CA ASP A 57 6.61 1.36 -29.55
C ASP A 57 6.56 2.59 -30.45
N LYS A 58 6.18 3.75 -29.90
CA LYS A 58 6.16 5.02 -30.63
C LYS A 58 7.52 5.39 -31.22
N ALA A 59 8.61 5.15 -30.49
CA ALA A 59 9.96 5.40 -30.98
C ALA A 59 10.32 4.47 -32.15
N LYS A 60 10.01 3.17 -32.05
CA LYS A 60 10.22 2.20 -33.13
C LYS A 60 9.45 2.60 -34.39
N ASP A 61 8.17 2.94 -34.24
CA ASP A 61 7.33 3.36 -35.37
C ASP A 61 7.90 4.60 -36.06
N SER A 62 8.43 5.56 -35.29
CA SER A 62 9.04 6.76 -35.86
C SER A 62 10.31 6.49 -36.67
N ILE A 63 11.08 5.46 -36.29
CA ILE A 63 12.29 5.04 -37.03
C ILE A 63 11.91 4.31 -38.31
N ASP A 64 10.89 3.44 -38.26
CA ASP A 64 10.39 2.71 -39.43
C ASP A 64 9.84 3.67 -40.51
N VAL A 65 9.09 4.69 -40.10
CA VAL A 65 8.55 5.73 -41.00
C VAL A 65 9.66 6.57 -41.65
N GLY A 66 10.77 6.82 -40.95
CA GLY A 66 11.90 7.59 -41.47
C GLY A 66 12.85 6.79 -42.38
N SER A 67 12.69 5.47 -42.46
CA SER A 67 13.57 4.56 -43.20
C SER A 67 13.06 4.21 -44.61
N LYS A 68 12.01 4.88 -45.09
CA LYS A 68 11.32 4.59 -46.35
C LYS A 68 11.29 5.78 -47.30
#